data_AF-A0A5E3XM89-F1
#
_entry.id   AF-A0A5E3XM89-F1
#
_cell.length_a   1.000
_cell.length_b   1.000
_cell.length_c   1.000
_cell.angle_alpha   90.00
_cell.angle_beta   90.00
_cell.angle_gamma   90.00
#
_symmetry.space_group_name_H-M   'P 1'
#
loop_
_entity.id
_entity.type
_entity.pdbx_description
1 polymer ?
#
loop_
_entity_poly.entity_id
_entity_poly.type
_entity_poly.pdbx_seq_one_letter_code
_entity_poly.pdbx_strand_id
1 'polypeptide(L)'
;MLAIAGNLTLILGNARLIHQAYSLWDRRPQTKTLLRVVFLVSYSATGVFSVYATAWMAGRVFYVDIIVRSCVIQALPRQQKWVWISQMLFDTFIILYTLLNRHHRPQEVTAELIAHFRRDCLQYFMCLFALRLMNLALCSTGNISYFVLGYLIDFTIVNMIMTRLILRLEFLKLGHNERVGYADRTKPEIELHVISSPSPATDYTVAGHGI
;
A
#
# COMPACT_ATOMS: atom_id res chain seq x y z
N MET A 1 22.29 12.55 4.25
CA MET A 1 20.97 13.15 4.57
C MET A 1 19.88 12.76 3.57
N LEU A 2 20.10 12.90 2.25
CA LEU A 2 19.09 12.55 1.23
C LEU A 2 18.60 11.09 1.31
N ALA A 3 19.51 10.13 1.55
CA ALA A 3 19.14 8.72 1.70
C ALA A 3 18.23 8.46 2.92
N ILE A 4 18.48 9.16 4.03
CA ILE A 4 17.68 9.02 5.26
C ILE A 4 16.28 9.61 5.04
N ALA A 5 16.21 10.82 4.49
CA ALA A 5 14.94 11.45 4.14
C ALA A 5 14.13 10.60 3.15
N GLY A 6 14.79 10.04 2.12
CA GLY A 6 14.15 9.16 1.16
C GLY A 6 13.58 7.89 1.78
N ASN A 7 14.35 7.24 2.67
CA ASN A 7 13.87 6.05 3.39
C ASN A 7 12.69 6.39 4.32
N LEU A 8 12.72 7.54 5.00
CA LEU A 8 11.62 7.99 5.87
C LEU A 8 10.33 8.21 5.08
N THR A 9 10.40 8.88 3.92
CA THR A 9 9.23 9.06 3.04
C THR A 9 8.66 7.71 2.61
N LEU A 10 9.54 6.77 2.28
CA LEU A 10 9.16 5.43 1.84
C LEU A 10 8.51 4.61 2.97
N ILE A 11 9.03 4.71 4.21
CA ILE A 11 8.42 4.13 5.42
C ILE A 11 7.02 4.69 5.64
N LEU A 12 6.88 6.01 5.68
CA LEU A 12 5.60 6.67 5.94
C LEU A 12 4.56 6.35 4.86
N GLY A 13 4.99 6.36 3.61
CA GLY A 13 4.18 6.03 2.46
C GLY A 13 3.67 4.60 2.48
N ASN A 14 4.56 3.63 2.72
CA ASN A 14 4.17 2.23 2.82
C ASN A 14 3.31 1.98 4.06
N ALA A 15 3.59 2.60 5.21
CA ALA A 15 2.76 2.51 6.40
C ALA A 15 1.34 3.02 6.14
N ARG A 16 1.19 4.16 5.46
CA ARG A 16 -0.10 4.72 5.04
C ARG A 16 -0.83 3.78 4.09
N LEU A 17 -0.17 3.31 3.02
CA LEU A 17 -0.76 2.40 2.05
C LEU A 17 -1.27 1.12 2.71
N ILE A 18 -0.45 0.52 3.56
CA ILE A 18 -0.79 -0.67 4.34
C ILE A 18 -1.98 -0.39 5.24
N HIS A 19 -1.93 0.67 6.04
CA HIS A 19 -3.02 0.99 6.95
C HIS A 19 -4.36 1.13 6.21
N GLN A 20 -4.35 1.84 5.07
CA GLN A 20 -5.55 2.05 4.27
C GLN A 20 -6.00 0.77 3.55
N ALA A 21 -5.08 0.01 2.98
CA ALA A 21 -5.38 -1.27 2.33
C ALA A 21 -6.01 -2.27 3.31
N TYR A 22 -5.48 -2.35 4.53
CA TYR A 22 -5.98 -3.26 5.57
C TYR A 22 -7.27 -2.79 6.23
N SER A 23 -7.50 -1.47 6.30
CA SER A 23 -8.79 -0.94 6.71
C SER A 23 -9.92 -1.39 5.77
N LEU A 24 -9.62 -1.55 4.48
CA LEU A 24 -10.58 -1.99 3.46
C LEU A 24 -10.67 -3.53 3.36
N TRP A 25 -9.54 -4.23 3.56
CA TRP A 25 -9.45 -5.67 3.29
C TRP A 25 -10.18 -6.53 4.32
N ASP A 26 -9.95 -6.31 5.61
CA ASP A 26 -10.46 -7.23 6.63
C ASP A 26 -10.77 -6.57 7.97
N ARG A 27 -11.88 -6.99 8.58
CA ARG A 27 -12.25 -6.58 9.94
C ARG A 27 -11.51 -7.37 11.03
N ARG A 28 -10.77 -8.43 10.68
CA ARG A 28 -10.07 -9.28 11.66
C ARG A 28 -8.89 -8.53 12.30
N PRO A 29 -8.87 -8.34 13.62
CA PRO A 29 -7.83 -7.56 14.30
C PRO A 29 -6.45 -8.26 14.32
N GLN A 30 -6.43 -9.59 14.30
CA GLN A 30 -5.19 -10.39 14.35
C GLN A 30 -4.26 -10.10 13.16
N THR A 31 -4.82 -10.07 11.96
CA THR A 31 -4.13 -9.72 10.72
C THR A 31 -3.46 -8.35 10.78
N LYS A 32 -4.17 -7.36 11.32
CA LYS A 32 -3.65 -5.99 11.46
C LYS A 32 -2.47 -5.93 12.43
N THR A 33 -2.48 -6.73 13.48
CA THR A 33 -1.37 -6.80 14.43
C THR A 33 -0.17 -7.50 13.81
N LEU A 34 -0.35 -8.67 13.19
CA LEU A 34 0.72 -9.41 12.53
C LEU A 34 1.48 -8.54 11.51
N LEU A 35 0.74 -7.85 10.65
CA LEU A 35 1.35 -7.01 9.63
C LEU A 35 2.09 -5.81 10.21
N ARG A 36 1.55 -5.16 11.25
CA ARG A 36 2.22 -4.07 11.95
C ARG A 36 3.55 -4.53 12.54
N VAL A 37 3.58 -5.73 13.13
CA VAL A 37 4.82 -6.32 13.66
C VAL A 37 5.82 -6.57 12.54
N VAL A 38 5.41 -7.24 11.45
CA VAL A 38 6.31 -7.53 10.33
C VAL A 38 6.85 -6.24 9.69
N PHE A 39 6.00 -5.22 9.54
CA PHE A 39 6.42 -3.89 9.08
C PHE A 39 7.48 -3.28 10.02
N LEU A 40 7.20 -3.21 11.32
CA LEU A 40 8.13 -2.64 12.31
C LEU A 40 9.48 -3.37 12.31
N VAL A 41 9.47 -4.70 12.26
CA VAL A 41 10.70 -5.51 12.25
C VAL A 41 11.51 -5.28 10.97
N SER A 42 10.88 -5.32 9.79
CA SER A 42 11.59 -5.13 8.52
C SER A 42 12.14 -3.72 8.34
N TYR A 43 11.37 -2.69 8.69
CA TYR A 43 11.81 -1.30 8.52
C TYR A 43 12.78 -0.83 9.60
N SER A 44 12.71 -1.38 10.83
CA SER A 44 13.74 -1.14 11.84
C SER A 44 15.09 -1.73 11.41
N ALA A 45 15.10 -2.97 10.91
CA ALA A 45 16.30 -3.58 10.34
C ALA A 45 16.88 -2.75 9.19
N THR A 46 16.02 -2.33 8.25
CA THR A 46 16.41 -1.43 7.14
C THR A 46 17.05 -0.14 7.66
N GLY A 47 16.44 0.50 8.67
CA GLY A 47 16.91 1.73 9.27
C GLY A 47 18.30 1.58 9.91
N VAL A 48 18.50 0.52 10.70
CA VAL A 48 19.79 0.22 11.35
C VAL A 48 20.88 0.03 10.30
N PHE A 49 20.64 -0.80 9.27
CA PHE A 49 21.63 -1.01 8.21
C PHE A 49 21.92 0.26 7.41
N SER A 50 20.90 1.09 7.15
CA SER A 50 21.06 2.36 6.43
C SER A 50 21.88 3.38 7.21
N VAL A 51 21.61 3.53 8.52
CA VAL A 51 22.38 4.42 9.41
C VAL A 51 23.82 3.94 9.51
N TYR A 52 24.03 2.64 9.73
CA TYR A 52 25.37 2.04 9.79
C TYR A 52 26.16 2.27 8.49
N ALA A 53 25.55 2.00 7.34
CA ALA A 53 26.19 2.20 6.04
C ALA A 53 26.51 3.69 5.78
N THR A 54 25.62 4.59 6.17
CA THR A 54 25.83 6.04 6.02
C THR A 54 26.96 6.53 6.92
N ALA A 55 27.00 6.09 8.18
CA ALA A 55 28.07 6.43 9.12
C ALA A 55 29.43 5.90 8.62
N TRP A 56 29.46 4.68 8.09
CA TRP A 56 30.66 4.09 7.49
C TRP A 56 31.15 4.89 6.26
N MET A 57 30.24 5.32 5.40
CA MET A 57 30.58 6.13 4.23
C MET A 57 31.05 7.54 4.62
N ALA A 58 30.45 8.15 5.64
CA ALA A 58 30.82 9.49 6.11
C ALA A 58 32.27 9.57 6.56
N GLY A 59 32.80 8.50 7.19
CA GLY A 59 34.20 8.41 7.59
C GLY A 59 35.20 8.19 6.44
N ARG A 60 34.73 8.01 5.20
CA ARG A 60 35.56 7.69 4.02
C ARG A 60 35.32 8.64 2.83
N VAL A 61 34.88 9.87 3.14
CA VAL A 61 34.69 10.92 2.14
C VAL A 61 36.03 11.62 1.90
N PHE A 62 36.50 11.62 0.65
CA PHE A 62 37.66 12.41 0.25
C PHE A 62 37.19 13.53 -0.69
N TYR A 63 37.73 14.72 -0.49
CA TYR A 63 37.44 15.88 -1.31
C TYR A 63 38.36 15.88 -2.53
N VAL A 64 37.80 15.83 -3.73
CA VAL A 64 38.56 15.86 -4.99
C VAL A 64 38.47 17.27 -5.57
N ASP A 65 39.52 18.05 -5.34
CA ASP A 65 39.54 19.48 -5.67
C ASP A 65 39.78 19.78 -7.16
N ILE A 66 40.52 18.92 -7.87
CA ILE A 66 41.12 19.26 -9.17
C ILE A 66 40.13 19.25 -10.34
N ILE A 67 39.08 18.41 -10.31
CA ILE A 67 38.22 18.17 -11.49
C ILE A 67 36.73 18.43 -11.22
N VAL A 68 36.21 18.00 -10.06
CA VAL A 68 34.76 17.97 -9.81
C VAL A 68 34.35 18.86 -8.64
N ARG A 69 35.31 19.40 -7.87
CA ARG A 69 35.07 20.16 -6.63
C ARG A 69 33.97 19.52 -5.76
N SER A 70 34.03 18.19 -5.64
CA SER A 70 33.00 17.41 -4.98
C SER A 70 33.59 16.32 -4.09
N CYS A 71 32.81 15.97 -3.07
CA CYS A 71 33.09 14.86 -2.18
C CYS A 71 32.77 13.54 -2.88
N VAL A 72 33.79 12.71 -3.12
CA VAL A 72 33.62 11.41 -3.79
C VAL A 72 33.75 10.30 -2.75
N ILE A 73 32.78 9.38 -2.77
CA ILE A 73 32.81 8.15 -1.96
C ILE A 73 33.61 7.11 -2.74
N GLN A 74 34.64 6.53 -2.11
CA GLN A 74 35.57 5.62 -2.80
C GLN A 74 35.08 4.17 -2.86
N ALA A 75 34.28 3.73 -1.89
CA ALA A 75 33.82 2.35 -1.81
C ALA A 75 32.42 2.23 -1.21
N LEU A 76 31.61 1.36 -1.79
CA LEU A 76 30.31 1.00 -1.25
C LEU A 76 30.48 -0.06 -0.15
N PRO A 77 29.90 0.12 1.05
CA PRO A 77 29.97 -0.92 2.09
C PRO A 77 29.26 -2.19 1.61
N ARG A 78 29.88 -3.37 1.83
CA ARG A 78 29.26 -4.67 1.52
C ARG A 78 27.91 -4.85 2.23
N GLN A 79 27.76 -4.17 3.37
CA GLN A 79 26.55 -4.18 4.19
C GLN A 79 25.36 -3.50 3.52
N GLN A 80 25.57 -2.70 2.46
CA GLN A 80 24.50 -2.04 1.72
C GLN A 80 23.51 -3.02 1.09
N LYS A 81 23.98 -4.24 0.76
CA LYS A 81 23.12 -5.32 0.24
C LYS A 81 22.02 -5.73 1.23
N TRP A 82 22.30 -5.69 2.53
CA TRP A 82 21.35 -6.09 3.57
C TRP A 82 20.14 -5.16 3.67
N VAL A 83 20.31 -3.88 3.33
CA VAL A 83 19.21 -2.91 3.26
C VAL A 83 18.15 -3.40 2.28
N TRP A 84 18.55 -3.76 1.06
CA TRP A 84 17.65 -4.26 0.03
C TRP A 84 17.03 -5.60 0.38
N ILE A 85 17.80 -6.52 0.95
CA ILE A 85 17.30 -7.84 1.35
C ILE A 85 16.20 -7.71 2.42
N SER A 86 16.41 -6.86 3.43
CA SER A 86 15.42 -6.64 4.50
C SER A 86 14.10 -6.06 3.97
N GLN A 87 14.18 -5.19 2.98
CA GLN A 87 13.02 -4.62 2.28
C GLN A 87 12.32 -5.65 1.38
N MET A 88 13.07 -6.46 0.64
CA MET A 88 12.50 -7.50 -0.22
C MET A 88 11.79 -8.59 0.59
N LEU A 89 12.32 -8.98 1.75
CA LEU A 89 11.66 -9.91 2.66
C LEU A 89 10.25 -9.44 3.06
N PHE A 90 10.12 -8.13 3.31
CA PHE A 90 8.82 -7.52 3.59
C PHE A 90 7.87 -7.60 2.40
N ASP A 91 8.35 -7.29 1.20
CA ASP A 91 7.53 -7.37 -0.02
C ASP A 91 7.07 -8.80 -0.28
N THR A 92 7.97 -9.77 -0.17
CA THR A 92 7.64 -11.19 -0.33
C THR A 92 6.57 -11.63 0.67
N PHE A 93 6.70 -11.22 1.94
CA PHE A 93 5.68 -11.51 2.95
C PHE A 93 4.31 -10.96 2.55
N ILE A 94 4.22 -9.70 2.11
CA ILE A 94 2.95 -9.11 1.69
C ILE A 94 2.39 -9.80 0.44
N ILE A 95 3.22 -10.10 -0.54
CA ILE A 95 2.81 -10.79 -1.77
C ILE A 95 2.20 -12.15 -1.41
N LEU A 96 2.91 -12.95 -0.61
CA LEU A 96 2.42 -14.26 -0.16
C LEU A 96 1.12 -14.14 0.63
N TYR A 97 1.06 -13.20 1.58
CA TYR A 97 -0.12 -12.96 2.39
C TYR A 97 -1.34 -12.58 1.54
N THR A 98 -1.14 -11.71 0.55
CA THR A 98 -2.15 -11.25 -0.40
C THR A 98 -2.67 -12.39 -1.27
N LEU A 99 -1.78 -13.30 -1.72
CA LEU A 99 -2.13 -14.46 -2.53
C LEU A 99 -2.90 -15.51 -1.73
N LEU A 100 -2.47 -15.82 -0.50
CA LEU A 100 -3.15 -16.78 0.37
C LEU A 100 -4.55 -16.29 0.73
N ASN A 101 -4.70 -15.00 1.06
CA ASN A 101 -6.00 -14.40 1.36
C ASN A 101 -6.91 -14.24 0.14
N ARG A 102 -6.38 -14.32 -1.09
CA ARG A 102 -7.20 -14.25 -2.31
C ARG A 102 -8.11 -15.46 -2.47
N HIS A 103 -7.73 -16.60 -1.92
CA HIS A 103 -8.44 -17.87 -2.10
C HIS A 103 -9.69 -18.03 -1.20
N HIS A 104 -9.88 -17.18 -0.19
CA HIS A 104 -10.80 -17.46 0.92
C HIS A 104 -12.10 -16.63 0.96
N ARG A 105 -12.43 -15.79 -0.04
CA ARG A 105 -13.65 -14.94 0.01
C ARG A 105 -14.62 -15.11 -1.18
N PRO A 106 -15.89 -15.51 -0.95
CA PRO A 106 -16.96 -15.42 -1.94
C PRO A 106 -17.52 -13.98 -2.06
N GLN A 107 -18.07 -13.69 -3.25
CA GLN A 107 -18.41 -12.38 -3.80
C GLN A 107 -19.64 -11.72 -3.14
N GLU A 108 -19.48 -10.47 -2.70
CA GLU A 108 -20.56 -9.48 -2.61
C GLU A 108 -20.22 -8.29 -3.51
N VAL A 109 -21.18 -7.44 -3.88
CA VAL A 109 -21.02 -6.37 -4.90
C VAL A 109 -19.94 -5.33 -4.51
N THR A 110 -19.66 -5.15 -3.22
CA THR A 110 -18.52 -4.32 -2.73
C THR A 110 -17.16 -5.01 -2.92
N ALA A 111 -17.15 -6.33 -3.14
CA ALA A 111 -15.95 -7.14 -3.29
C ALA A 111 -15.26 -6.94 -4.64
N GLU A 112 -15.96 -6.51 -5.70
CA GLU A 112 -15.34 -6.27 -7.00
C GLU A 112 -14.37 -5.09 -6.94
N LEU A 113 -14.79 -3.96 -6.36
CA LEU A 113 -13.95 -2.77 -6.15
C LEU A 113 -12.72 -3.08 -5.29
N ILE A 114 -12.93 -3.83 -4.19
CA ILE A 114 -11.86 -4.27 -3.30
C ILE A 114 -10.92 -5.26 -4.01
N ALA A 115 -11.45 -6.12 -4.90
CA ALA A 115 -10.65 -7.07 -5.67
C ALA A 115 -9.77 -6.37 -6.71
N HIS A 116 -10.26 -5.32 -7.36
CA HIS A 116 -9.46 -4.46 -8.24
C HIS A 116 -8.35 -3.76 -7.47
N PHE A 117 -8.70 -3.09 -6.36
CA PHE A 117 -7.71 -2.44 -5.51
C PHE A 117 -6.64 -3.40 -4.98
N ARG A 118 -7.04 -4.62 -4.59
CA ARG A 118 -6.10 -5.67 -4.19
C ARG A 118 -5.14 -6.05 -5.32
N ARG A 119 -5.63 -6.17 -6.55
CA ARG A 119 -4.78 -6.47 -7.71
C ARG A 119 -3.79 -5.34 -7.96
N ASP A 120 -4.23 -4.08 -7.87
CA ASP A 120 -3.37 -2.91 -8.01
C ASP A 120 -2.29 -2.87 -6.91
N CYS A 121 -2.65 -3.14 -5.65
CA CYS A 121 -1.69 -3.27 -4.56
C CYS A 121 -0.70 -4.42 -4.79
N LEU A 122 -1.17 -5.59 -5.23
CA LEU A 122 -0.30 -6.72 -5.53
C LEU A 122 0.70 -6.36 -6.65
N GLN A 123 0.23 -5.73 -7.71
CA GLN A 123 1.09 -5.25 -8.81
C GLN A 123 2.12 -4.23 -8.31
N TYR A 124 1.73 -3.33 -7.40
CA TYR A 124 2.66 -2.40 -6.75
C TYR A 124 3.77 -3.13 -5.99
N PHE A 125 3.44 -4.08 -5.11
CA PHE A 125 4.45 -4.82 -4.34
C PHE A 125 5.33 -5.70 -5.24
N MET A 126 4.79 -6.27 -6.32
CA MET A 126 5.58 -6.99 -7.33
C MET A 126 6.56 -6.07 -8.07
N CYS A 127 6.12 -4.86 -8.43
CA CYS A 127 6.98 -3.86 -9.06
C CYS A 127 8.09 -3.41 -8.11
N LEU A 128 7.77 -3.15 -6.84
CA LEU A 128 8.77 -2.86 -5.80
C LEU A 128 9.79 -3.98 -5.66
N PHE A 129 9.33 -5.23 -5.59
CA PHE A 129 10.22 -6.38 -5.47
C PHE A 129 11.18 -6.48 -6.66
N ALA A 130 10.68 -6.31 -7.89
CA ALA A 130 11.50 -6.33 -9.11
C ALA A 130 12.53 -5.20 -9.13
N LEU A 131 12.12 -3.99 -8.73
CA LEU A 131 12.99 -2.82 -8.71
C LEU A 131 14.10 -2.96 -7.63
N ARG A 132 13.74 -3.50 -6.46
CA ARG A 132 14.69 -3.80 -5.39
C ARG A 132 15.64 -4.94 -5.75
N LEU A 133 15.16 -5.96 -6.47
CA LEU A 133 16.00 -7.03 -7.00
C LEU A 133 17.01 -6.49 -8.02
N MET A 134 16.59 -5.61 -8.92
CA MET A 134 17.48 -4.90 -9.84
C MET A 134 18.55 -4.11 -9.08
N ASN A 135 18.15 -3.35 -8.04
CA ASN A 135 19.09 -2.61 -7.21
C ASN A 135 20.07 -3.50 -6.44
N LEU A 136 19.62 -4.65 -5.96
CA LEU A 136 20.49 -5.62 -5.31
C LEU A 136 21.54 -6.17 -6.31
N ALA A 137 21.13 -6.45 -7.55
CA ALA A 137 22.04 -6.87 -8.61
C ALA A 137 23.08 -5.79 -8.95
N LEU A 138 22.64 -4.52 -9.12
CA LEU A 138 23.52 -3.37 -9.34
C LEU A 138 24.50 -3.18 -8.17
N CYS A 139 24.02 -3.32 -6.93
CA CYS A 139 24.86 -3.26 -5.73
C CYS A 139 25.92 -4.37 -5.70
N SER A 140 25.67 -5.51 -6.36
CA SER A 140 26.64 -6.60 -6.45
C SER A 140 27.82 -6.30 -7.37
N THR A 141 27.67 -5.37 -8.32
CA THR A 141 28.75 -4.97 -9.23
C THR A 141 29.86 -4.17 -8.56
N GLY A 142 29.61 -3.62 -7.36
CA GLY A 142 30.58 -2.80 -6.62
C GLY A 142 30.80 -1.39 -7.17
N ASN A 143 30.19 -1.04 -8.30
CA ASN A 143 30.31 0.29 -8.90
C ASN A 143 29.31 1.27 -8.28
N ILE A 144 29.83 2.38 -7.75
CA ILE A 144 29.04 3.40 -7.04
C ILE A 144 28.08 4.12 -7.98
N SER A 145 28.50 4.41 -9.22
CA SER A 145 27.65 5.09 -10.22
C SER A 145 26.38 4.31 -10.53
N TYR A 146 26.48 2.98 -10.72
CA TYR A 146 25.32 2.12 -10.94
C TYR A 146 24.41 2.03 -9.73
N PHE A 147 24.98 2.00 -8.52
CA PHE A 147 24.22 2.02 -7.28
C PHE A 147 23.41 3.32 -7.12
N VAL A 148 24.03 4.48 -7.36
CA VAL A 148 23.36 5.79 -7.25
C VAL A 148 22.26 5.92 -8.30
N LEU A 149 22.53 5.53 -9.55
CA LEU A 149 21.51 5.53 -10.62
C LEU A 149 20.33 4.64 -10.25
N GLY A 150 20.59 3.40 -9.82
CA GLY A 150 19.54 2.48 -9.40
C GLY A 150 18.70 3.03 -8.25
N TYR A 151 19.34 3.63 -7.24
CA TYR A 151 18.65 4.25 -6.10
C TYR A 151 17.75 5.42 -6.52
N LEU A 152 18.19 6.28 -7.45
CA LEU A 152 17.39 7.42 -7.93
C LEU A 152 16.19 6.95 -8.76
N ILE A 153 16.39 5.93 -9.60
CA ILE A 153 15.31 5.32 -10.39
C ILE A 153 14.30 4.66 -9.46
N ASP A 154 14.77 3.93 -8.45
CA ASP A 154 13.93 3.33 -7.42
C ASP A 154 13.09 4.39 -6.72
N PHE A 155 13.77 5.38 -6.15
CA PHE A 155 13.12 6.43 -5.38
C PHE A 155 12.04 7.16 -6.20
N THR A 156 12.30 7.52 -7.45
CA THR A 156 11.35 8.25 -8.29
C THR A 156 10.15 7.40 -8.68
N ILE A 157 10.37 6.17 -9.16
CA ILE A 157 9.30 5.25 -9.57
C ILE A 157 8.42 4.88 -8.38
N VAL A 158 9.01 4.54 -7.23
CA VAL A 158 8.25 4.18 -6.02
C VAL A 158 7.35 5.33 -5.58
N ASN A 159 7.88 6.55 -5.47
CA ASN A 159 7.09 7.71 -5.06
C ASN A 159 5.97 8.03 -6.05
N MET A 160 6.23 7.89 -7.35
CA MET A 160 5.23 8.13 -8.39
C MET A 160 4.08 7.12 -8.30
N ILE A 161 4.38 5.82 -8.21
CA ILE A 161 3.35 4.77 -8.12
C ILE A 161 2.60 4.88 -6.79
N MET A 162 3.30 5.10 -5.69
CA MET A 162 2.72 5.27 -4.36
C MET A 162 1.72 6.43 -4.35
N THR A 163 2.08 7.60 -4.87
CA THR A 163 1.20 8.77 -4.95
C THR A 163 -0.06 8.46 -5.76
N ARG A 164 0.09 7.82 -6.93
CA ARG A 164 -1.04 7.41 -7.77
C ARG A 164 -1.96 6.41 -7.05
N LEU A 165 -1.40 5.46 -6.31
CA LEU A 165 -2.15 4.45 -5.58
C LEU A 165 -2.91 5.06 -4.39
N ILE A 166 -2.30 5.98 -3.65
CA ILE A 166 -2.96 6.72 -2.56
C ILE A 166 -4.14 7.53 -3.11
N LEU A 167 -3.95 8.28 -4.20
CA LEU A 167 -5.02 9.07 -4.81
C LEU A 167 -6.18 8.19 -5.29
N ARG A 168 -5.89 7.04 -5.94
CA ARG A 168 -6.92 6.07 -6.31
C ARG A 168 -7.67 5.55 -5.09
N LEU A 169 -6.97 5.24 -4.02
CA LEU A 169 -7.58 4.72 -2.79
C LEU A 169 -8.47 5.74 -2.09
N GLU A 170 -8.05 7.01 -2.03
CA GLU A 170 -8.89 8.09 -1.48
C GLU A 170 -10.15 8.30 -2.34
N PHE A 171 -10.02 8.28 -3.67
CA PHE A 171 -11.16 8.36 -4.58
C PHE A 171 -12.16 7.20 -4.35
N LEU A 172 -11.65 5.98 -4.19
CA LEU A 172 -12.47 4.81 -3.90
C LEU A 172 -13.19 4.91 -2.55
N LYS A 173 -12.52 5.45 -1.53
CA LYS A 173 -13.12 5.66 -0.20
C LYS A 173 -14.23 6.72 -0.23
N LEU A 174 -14.03 7.81 -0.95
CA LEU A 174 -15.04 8.86 -1.10
C LEU A 174 -16.29 8.29 -1.79
N GLY A 175 -16.12 7.56 -2.90
CA GLY A 175 -17.24 6.90 -3.58
C GLY A 175 -17.95 5.85 -2.73
N HIS A 176 -17.24 5.16 -1.85
CA HIS A 176 -17.87 4.25 -0.87
C HIS A 176 -18.69 5.01 0.18
N ASN A 177 -18.12 6.06 0.78
CA ASN A 177 -18.81 6.87 1.80
C ASN A 177 -20.07 7.55 1.23
N GLU A 178 -20.03 8.01 -0.02
CA GLU A 178 -21.19 8.61 -0.68
C GLU A 178 -22.33 7.58 -0.85
N ARG A 179 -22.03 6.35 -1.28
CA ARG A 179 -23.02 5.27 -1.40
C ARG A 179 -23.61 4.87 -0.05
N VAL A 180 -22.78 4.79 0.98
CA VAL A 180 -23.24 4.49 2.35
C VAL A 180 -24.14 5.62 2.87
N GLY A 181 -23.74 6.88 2.67
CA GLY A 181 -24.56 8.03 3.05
C GLY A 181 -25.87 8.13 2.27
N TYR A 182 -25.89 7.74 1.00
CA TYR A 182 -27.12 7.67 0.20
C TYR A 182 -28.06 6.57 0.71
N ALA A 183 -27.54 5.37 0.98
CA ALA A 183 -28.31 4.26 1.54
C ALA A 183 -28.92 4.61 2.91
N ASP A 184 -28.17 5.33 3.75
CA ASP A 184 -28.65 5.80 5.05
C ASP A 184 -29.73 6.90 4.92
N ARG A 185 -29.65 7.77 3.91
CA ARG A 185 -30.69 8.78 3.61
C ARG A 185 -31.96 8.21 2.98
N THR A 186 -31.86 7.17 2.17
CA THR A 186 -33.04 6.55 1.51
C THR A 186 -33.78 5.59 2.42
N LYS A 187 -33.12 5.03 3.45
CA LYS A 187 -33.74 4.16 4.45
C LYS A 187 -34.94 4.80 5.19
N PRO A 188 -34.87 6.04 5.70
CA PRO A 188 -36.01 6.69 6.34
C PRO A 188 -37.12 7.05 5.33
N GLU A 189 -36.78 7.31 4.07
CA GLU A 189 -37.78 7.69 3.04
C GLU A 189 -38.63 6.48 2.62
N ILE A 190 -38.04 5.28 2.56
CA ILE A 190 -38.77 4.04 2.29
C ILE A 190 -39.64 3.63 3.49
N GLU A 191 -39.14 3.74 4.72
CA GLU A 191 -39.96 3.47 5.92
C GLU A 191 -41.14 4.44 6.04
N LEU A 192 -40.97 5.71 5.69
CA LEU A 192 -42.06 6.68 5.69
C LEU A 192 -43.12 6.40 4.59
N HIS A 193 -42.69 5.98 3.41
CA HIS A 193 -43.59 5.67 2.29
C HIS A 193 -44.34 4.34 2.46
N VAL A 194 -43.78 3.37 3.20
CA VAL A 194 -44.46 2.12 3.54
C VAL A 194 -45.53 2.33 4.63
N ILE A 195 -45.33 3.30 5.53
CA ILE A 195 -46.36 3.66 6.53
C ILE A 195 -47.52 4.43 5.89
N SER A 196 -47.30 5.15 4.78
CA SER A 196 -48.33 5.95 4.13
C SER A 196 -49.13 5.25 3.02
N SER A 197 -48.84 3.97 2.70
CA SER A 197 -49.67 3.23 1.73
C SER A 197 -50.95 2.74 2.42
N PRO A 198 -52.16 3.18 2.01
CA PRO A 198 -53.39 2.65 2.55
C PRO A 198 -53.53 1.19 2.13
N SER A 199 -53.76 0.31 3.12
CA SER A 199 -54.15 -1.07 2.89
C SER A 199 -55.36 -1.10 1.95
N PRO A 200 -55.34 -1.86 0.83
CA PRO A 200 -56.54 -2.06 0.04
C PRO A 200 -57.53 -2.87 0.89
N ALA A 201 -58.48 -2.17 1.51
CA ALA A 201 -59.64 -2.78 2.14
C ALA A 201 -60.38 -3.58 1.06
N THR A 202 -60.30 -4.90 1.20
CA THR A 202 -61.00 -5.85 0.34
C THR A 202 -62.44 -5.91 0.83
N ASP A 203 -63.31 -5.05 0.27
CA ASP A 203 -64.73 -5.03 0.58
C ASP A 203 -65.50 -5.70 -0.57
N TYR A 204 -65.69 -7.02 -0.47
CA TYR A 204 -66.52 -7.77 -1.40
C TYR A 204 -67.99 -7.59 -1.01
N THR A 205 -68.64 -6.60 -1.61
CA THR A 205 -70.11 -6.53 -1.65
C THR A 205 -70.64 -7.47 -2.72
N VAL A 206 -71.09 -8.66 -2.32
CA VAL A 206 -71.93 -9.51 -3.17
C VAL A 206 -73.39 -9.21 -2.84
N ALA A 207 -73.97 -8.33 -3.65
CA ALA A 207 -75.41 -8.20 -3.79
C ALA A 207 -75.93 -9.39 -4.62
N GLY A 208 -76.85 -10.17 -4.06
CA GLY A 208 -77.61 -11.21 -4.76
C GLY A 208 -79.09 -11.06 -4.41
N HIS A 209 -79.91 -10.76 -5.42
CA HIS A 209 -81.34 -10.45 -5.36
C HIS A 209 -82.13 -11.52 -6.13
N GLY A 210 -83.28 -11.96 -5.58
CA GLY A 210 -84.31 -12.81 -6.22
C GLY A 210 -83.97 -14.30 -6.25
N ILE A 211 -84.85 -15.25 -5.93
CA ILE A 211 -86.31 -15.35 -6.06
C ILE A 211 -86.86 -16.17 -4.88
#